data_AF-A0A5M6I2A0-F1
#
_entry.id   AF-A0A5M6I2A0-F1
#
_cell.length_a   1.000
_cell.length_b   1.000
_cell.length_c   1.000
_cell.angle_alpha   90.00
_cell.angle_beta   90.00
_cell.angle_gamma   90.00
#
_symmetry.space_group_name_H-M   'P 1'
#
loop_
_entity.id
_entity.type
_entity.pdbx_description
1 polymer ?
#
loop_
_entity_poly.entity_id
_entity_poly.type
_entity_poly.pdbx_seq_one_letter_code
_entity_poly.pdbx_strand_id
1 'polypeptide(L)'
;MHIDVIDSGAALAELREQWEDVYAADPQAHFFLSFNWLSDWLDAARSPWFVLAARPSAAHPRHVAYLPLRFSNKTGKDGKLRREFTMAGSRLSDYTGFLCRPEYEELAIPAFAHHLKALDWSTFQLENIRNAPRRLELFTACFESDVYASKNVEHIDRIDGTDHNLCPLTELPDSWDAFLATKLSANTRQKLRRFLRVVESPDSGFRFTLPDASTIDRDLDVFLKFWDTRWRPRKGAKTDDIVAMNRTMLKRCFDAGTLFLPMLWQGERPLGGLASFLDPVKRAVMFYMAGRDESFDTPPPGLMLHAFSIRRLIADGFKIYDFLRGNEPYKYSFGVVEHRIVHITLSRQSLDERARAAEFAAMFKAATEHHQQGRLVEAESGYRRILDANPRHSGALYGLGQMLAARGDHGAAEQIFSVFVSIDKNSAKGWLRLAAALQAREKFQAAADAYRESIQHRPDLVEAHNGLGNVLARLGQREDAVVAFETALRLKPDFLEAEVSLGNVLESMERLTPVSRAQFARANLALADRRRAAGATRPAAVLYRRAIAFDPASAAAHHGLGLMLQTLGEAGQAAQCYRRALELDPNHAEARTLLAIVDPGRGKRFKARPQVGAAAREPSPPWAVPPSETGAPRLN
;
A
#
# COMPACT_ATOMS: atom_id res chain seq x y z
N MET A 1 13.60 -1.37 -13.14
CA MET A 1 13.77 -1.15 -11.69
C MET A 1 12.47 -1.46 -10.99
N HIS A 2 12.54 -2.07 -9.80
CA HIS A 2 11.41 -2.20 -8.89
C HIS A 2 11.45 -1.06 -7.86
N ILE A 3 10.29 -0.49 -7.52
CA ILE A 3 10.16 0.63 -6.57
C ILE A 3 9.36 0.16 -5.36
N ASP A 4 9.99 0.17 -4.20
CA ASP A 4 9.32 0.00 -2.91
C ASP A 4 8.93 1.38 -2.36
N VAL A 5 7.76 1.46 -1.72
CA VAL A 5 7.27 2.69 -1.07
C VAL A 5 7.41 2.52 0.44
N ILE A 6 8.18 3.40 1.06
CA ILE A 6 8.51 3.38 2.48
C ILE A 6 7.82 4.56 3.14
N ASP A 7 6.85 4.32 4.00
CA ASP A 7 5.95 5.34 4.56
C ASP A 7 5.81 5.27 6.09
N SER A 8 6.68 4.52 6.76
CA SER A 8 6.74 4.43 8.23
C SER A 8 8.16 4.56 8.75
N GLY A 9 8.31 5.14 9.95
CA GLY A 9 9.61 5.30 10.61
C GLY A 9 10.32 3.97 10.87
N ALA A 10 9.57 2.91 11.22
CA ALA A 10 10.13 1.58 11.42
C ALA A 10 10.75 1.00 10.14
N ALA A 11 10.02 1.05 9.02
CA ALA A 11 10.53 0.59 7.74
C ALA A 11 11.70 1.47 7.23
N LEU A 12 11.69 2.77 7.51
CA LEU A 12 12.82 3.65 7.20
C LEU A 12 14.07 3.30 8.04
N ALA A 13 13.90 2.97 9.32
CA ALA A 13 15.00 2.56 10.20
C ALA A 13 15.70 1.29 9.70
N GLU A 14 14.96 0.33 9.15
CA GLU A 14 15.51 -0.89 8.54
C GLU A 14 16.42 -0.61 7.32
N LEU A 15 16.24 0.56 6.67
CA LEU A 15 17.04 0.94 5.51
C LEU A 15 18.36 1.63 5.87
N ARG A 16 18.63 1.95 7.14
CA ARG A 16 19.77 2.78 7.55
C ARG A 16 21.10 2.34 6.93
N GLU A 17 21.46 1.08 7.07
CA GLU A 17 22.74 0.55 6.59
C GLU A 17 22.86 0.69 5.06
N GLN A 18 21.78 0.38 4.33
CA GLN A 18 21.76 0.49 2.86
C GLN A 18 21.74 1.94 2.41
N TRP A 19 21.04 2.81 3.13
CA TRP A 19 21.02 4.23 2.87
C TRP A 19 22.40 4.85 3.01
N GLU A 20 23.11 4.51 4.08
CA GLU A 20 24.47 4.99 4.35
C GLU A 20 25.47 4.47 3.31
N ASP A 21 25.32 3.23 2.83
CA ASP A 21 26.11 2.68 1.70
C ASP A 21 25.89 3.48 0.41
N VAL A 22 24.62 3.70 0.02
CA VAL A 22 24.29 4.50 -1.17
C VAL A 22 24.74 5.95 -0.98
N TYR A 23 24.57 6.51 0.21
CA TYR A 23 25.00 7.85 0.56
C TYR A 23 26.51 8.01 0.35
N ALA A 24 27.31 7.10 0.88
CA ALA A 24 28.75 7.12 0.75
C ALA A 24 29.19 7.03 -0.72
N ALA A 25 28.56 6.15 -1.50
CA ALA A 25 28.86 5.91 -2.91
C ALA A 25 28.41 7.04 -3.85
N ASP A 26 27.38 7.81 -3.49
CA ASP A 26 26.81 8.86 -4.35
C ASP A 26 27.65 10.15 -4.30
N PRO A 27 28.32 10.57 -5.40
CA PRO A 27 29.13 11.79 -5.43
C PRO A 27 28.29 13.07 -5.34
N GLN A 28 26.98 13.00 -5.59
CA GLN A 28 26.06 14.14 -5.50
C GLN A 28 25.35 14.24 -4.14
N ALA A 29 25.48 13.21 -3.29
CA ALA A 29 24.91 13.24 -1.96
C ALA A 29 25.55 14.35 -1.10
N HIS A 30 24.73 14.92 -0.23
CA HIS A 30 25.08 16.00 0.68
C HIS A 30 24.35 15.81 2.00
N PHE A 31 24.81 16.48 3.05
CA PHE A 31 24.34 16.28 4.43
C PHE A 31 22.83 16.21 4.63
N PHE A 32 22.06 17.08 3.96
CA PHE A 32 20.60 17.07 4.08
C PHE A 32 19.89 15.83 3.51
N LEU A 33 20.62 14.93 2.83
CA LEU A 33 20.17 13.59 2.43
C LEU A 33 20.81 12.47 3.26
N SER A 34 21.65 12.81 4.25
CA SER A 34 22.18 11.82 5.19
C SER A 34 21.05 11.22 6.00
N PHE A 35 21.19 9.96 6.37
CA PHE A 35 20.16 9.27 7.14
C PHE A 35 19.87 10.00 8.45
N ASN A 36 20.92 10.36 9.21
CA ASN A 36 20.81 11.05 10.50
C ASN A 36 20.04 12.38 10.42
N TRP A 37 20.23 13.15 9.35
CA TRP A 37 19.44 14.38 9.18
C TRP A 37 18.00 14.07 8.79
N LEU A 38 17.83 13.23 7.77
CA LEU A 38 16.55 13.09 7.11
C LEU A 38 15.56 12.24 7.91
N SER A 39 16.00 11.18 8.59
CA SER A 39 15.13 10.34 9.43
C SER A 39 14.50 11.14 10.56
N ASP A 40 15.33 11.89 11.29
CA ASP A 40 14.89 12.71 12.43
C ASP A 40 13.92 13.80 11.99
N TRP A 41 14.13 14.34 10.78
CA TRP A 41 13.25 15.33 10.20
C TRP A 41 11.91 14.74 9.77
N LEU A 42 11.92 13.57 9.11
CA LEU A 42 10.70 12.88 8.71
C LEU A 42 9.85 12.48 9.92
N ASP A 43 10.48 12.06 11.02
CA ASP A 43 9.79 11.78 12.28
C ASP A 43 9.20 13.05 12.93
N ALA A 44 9.86 14.19 12.79
CA ALA A 44 9.36 15.48 13.28
C ALA A 44 8.35 16.16 12.31
N ALA A 45 8.27 15.69 11.06
CA ALA A 45 7.47 16.32 10.04
C ALA A 45 5.98 16.13 10.31
N ARG A 46 5.25 17.24 10.53
CA ARG A 46 3.79 17.23 10.73
C ARG A 46 2.97 16.87 9.47
N SER A 47 3.61 16.58 8.34
CA SER A 47 2.90 16.20 7.11
C SER A 47 3.29 14.79 6.69
N PRO A 48 2.37 14.07 6.02
CA PRO A 48 2.68 12.76 5.46
C PRO A 48 3.93 12.79 4.57
N TRP A 49 4.71 11.74 4.67
CA TRP A 49 5.93 11.52 3.91
C TRP A 49 5.98 10.10 3.39
N PHE A 50 6.78 9.89 2.35
CA PHE A 50 7.14 8.57 1.85
C PHE A 50 8.49 8.66 1.13
N VAL A 51 9.24 7.56 1.11
CA VAL A 51 10.45 7.43 0.32
C VAL A 51 10.21 6.38 -0.77
N LEU A 52 10.51 6.74 -2.01
CA LEU A 52 10.61 5.74 -3.08
C LEU A 52 12.01 5.15 -3.02
N ALA A 53 12.11 3.84 -2.77
CA ALA A 53 13.38 3.11 -2.73
C ALA A 53 13.48 2.19 -3.95
N ALA A 54 14.49 2.40 -4.80
CA ALA A 54 14.65 1.63 -6.04
C ALA A 54 15.64 0.48 -5.86
N ARG A 55 15.32 -0.66 -6.46
CA ARG A 55 16.23 -1.81 -6.58
C ARG A 55 16.16 -2.42 -7.99
N PRO A 56 17.24 -3.08 -8.47
CA PRO A 56 17.29 -3.63 -9.83
C PRO A 56 16.08 -4.52 -10.19
N SER A 57 15.68 -5.40 -9.29
CA SER A 57 14.53 -6.29 -9.45
C SER A 57 13.84 -6.56 -8.11
N ALA A 58 12.62 -7.12 -8.15
CA ALA A 58 11.86 -7.50 -6.96
C ALA A 58 12.49 -8.63 -6.12
N ALA A 59 13.52 -9.31 -6.65
CA ALA A 59 14.31 -10.30 -5.92
C ALA A 59 15.67 -9.75 -5.46
N HIS A 60 16.08 -8.56 -5.91
CA HIS A 60 17.36 -7.97 -5.52
C HIS A 60 17.32 -7.55 -4.04
N PRO A 61 18.33 -7.92 -3.22
CA PRO A 61 18.24 -7.76 -1.77
C PRO A 61 18.49 -6.34 -1.27
N ARG A 62 19.14 -5.49 -2.09
CA ARG A 62 19.51 -4.13 -1.70
C ARG A 62 18.90 -3.07 -2.60
N HIS A 63 18.50 -1.95 -1.98
CA HIS A 63 18.15 -0.71 -2.67
C HIS A 63 19.41 0.03 -3.10
N VAL A 64 19.32 0.75 -4.23
CA VAL A 64 20.44 1.43 -4.89
C VAL A 64 20.17 2.92 -5.13
N ALA A 65 18.95 3.37 -4.85
CA ALA A 65 18.56 4.77 -4.95
C ALA A 65 17.36 5.07 -4.06
N TYR A 66 17.23 6.33 -3.65
CA TYR A 66 16.15 6.82 -2.81
C TYR A 66 15.67 8.19 -3.30
N LEU A 67 14.35 8.38 -3.36
CA LEU A 67 13.70 9.68 -3.57
C LEU A 67 12.78 9.99 -2.40
N PRO A 68 13.22 10.82 -1.44
CA PRO A 68 12.45 11.15 -0.25
C PRO A 68 11.46 12.29 -0.51
N LEU A 69 10.18 12.04 -0.25
CA LEU A 69 9.09 12.94 -0.61
C LEU A 69 8.12 13.18 0.55
N ARG A 70 7.39 14.28 0.43
CA ARG A 70 6.27 14.67 1.28
C ARG A 70 5.08 15.00 0.42
N PHE A 71 3.90 14.91 1.01
CA PHE A 71 2.71 15.42 0.35
C PHE A 71 1.79 16.17 1.30
N SER A 72 1.03 17.09 0.71
CA SER A 72 -0.05 17.79 1.37
C SER A 72 -1.25 17.87 0.45
N ASN A 73 -2.43 17.94 1.04
CA ASN A 73 -3.65 18.20 0.28
C ASN A 73 -3.99 19.70 0.46
N LYS A 74 -4.09 20.42 -0.66
CA LYS A 74 -4.48 21.84 -0.69
C LYS A 74 -5.85 21.97 -1.34
N THR A 75 -6.73 22.75 -0.73
CA THR A 75 -8.00 23.14 -1.35
C THR A 75 -7.74 24.32 -2.27
N GLY A 76 -8.01 24.17 -3.57
CA GLY A 76 -7.92 25.27 -4.51
C GLY A 76 -9.02 26.29 -4.33
N LYS A 77 -8.90 27.44 -5.01
CA LYS A 77 -9.93 28.50 -5.00
C LYS A 77 -11.30 28.03 -5.51
N ASP A 78 -11.31 26.98 -6.33
CA ASP A 78 -12.48 26.30 -6.85
C ASP A 78 -13.06 25.22 -5.91
N GLY A 79 -12.55 25.13 -4.68
CA GLY A 79 -12.98 24.14 -3.68
C GLY A 79 -12.45 22.72 -3.92
N LYS A 80 -11.74 22.47 -5.04
CA LYS A 80 -11.21 21.13 -5.34
C LYS A 80 -9.96 20.84 -4.50
N LEU A 81 -9.95 19.66 -3.89
CA LEU A 81 -8.77 19.14 -3.20
C LEU A 81 -7.74 18.71 -4.24
N ARG A 82 -6.52 19.23 -4.12
CA ARG A 82 -5.39 18.90 -4.97
C ARG A 82 -4.24 18.42 -4.10
N ARG A 83 -3.62 17.31 -4.49
CA ARG A 83 -2.44 16.81 -3.80
C ARG A 83 -1.19 17.47 -4.40
N GLU A 84 -0.38 18.03 -3.52
CA GLU A 84 0.93 18.59 -3.84
C GLU A 84 2.02 17.69 -3.27
N PHE A 85 2.93 17.25 -4.12
CA PHE A 85 4.18 16.62 -3.71
C PHE A 85 5.28 17.66 -3.53
N THR A 86 6.14 17.45 -2.55
CA THR A 86 7.31 18.29 -2.27
C THR A 86 8.47 17.39 -1.86
N MET A 87 9.71 17.85 -2.06
CA MET A 87 10.89 17.17 -1.56
C MET A 87 10.87 17.09 -0.02
N ALA A 88 11.25 15.95 0.57
CA ALA A 88 11.07 15.73 2.02
C ALA A 88 11.78 16.77 2.91
N GLY A 89 13.00 17.17 2.53
CA GLY A 89 13.79 18.18 3.25
C GLY A 89 13.31 19.62 3.08
N SER A 90 12.35 19.88 2.17
CA SER A 90 11.92 21.24 1.85
C SER A 90 11.46 22.02 3.10
N ARG A 91 11.70 23.34 3.05
CA ARG A 91 11.51 24.38 4.09
C ARG A 91 12.58 24.46 5.18
N LEU A 92 13.30 23.38 5.47
CA LEU A 92 14.35 23.39 6.50
C LEU A 92 15.75 23.02 5.99
N SER A 93 15.85 22.39 4.83
CA SER A 93 17.14 22.16 4.17
C SER A 93 17.36 23.12 3.02
N ASP A 94 18.60 23.55 2.86
CA ASP A 94 19.05 24.35 1.73
C ASP A 94 19.26 23.51 0.47
N TYR A 95 19.43 22.19 0.63
CA TYR A 95 19.46 21.21 -0.46
C TYR A 95 18.48 20.06 -0.25
N THR A 96 17.94 19.55 -1.36
CA THR A 96 17.22 18.27 -1.41
C THR A 96 17.62 17.54 -2.69
N GLY A 97 17.07 16.34 -2.93
CA GLY A 97 17.29 15.65 -4.19
C GLY A 97 17.10 14.16 -4.09
N PHE A 98 17.92 13.47 -4.86
CA PHE A 98 17.95 12.01 -5.01
C PHE A 98 19.22 11.48 -4.36
N LEU A 99 19.13 10.33 -3.70
CA LEU A 99 20.28 9.47 -3.45
C LEU A 99 20.33 8.43 -4.56
N CYS A 100 21.47 8.23 -5.22
CA CYS A 100 21.59 7.17 -6.22
C CYS A 100 23.05 6.75 -6.38
N ARG A 101 23.29 5.44 -6.39
CA ARG A 101 24.58 4.90 -6.84
C ARG A 101 24.79 5.27 -8.32
N PRO A 102 25.94 5.84 -8.71
CA PRO A 102 26.16 6.37 -10.07
C PRO A 102 25.83 5.38 -11.18
N GLU A 103 26.19 4.11 -11.01
CA GLU A 103 25.98 3.05 -12.00
C GLU A 103 24.49 2.72 -12.26
N TYR A 104 23.57 3.21 -11.42
CA TYR A 104 22.13 2.98 -11.57
C TYR A 104 21.33 4.24 -11.94
N GLU A 105 21.94 5.42 -12.08
CA GLU A 105 21.17 6.67 -12.22
C GLU A 105 20.31 6.73 -13.49
N GLU A 106 20.82 6.18 -14.60
CA GLU A 106 20.09 6.05 -15.88
C GLU A 106 18.84 5.16 -15.78
N LEU A 107 18.77 4.26 -14.79
CA LEU A 107 17.66 3.34 -14.59
C LEU A 107 16.74 3.77 -13.43
N ALA A 108 17.32 4.20 -12.31
CA ALA A 108 16.60 4.52 -11.08
C ALA A 108 15.84 5.84 -11.20
N ILE A 109 16.45 6.89 -11.77
CA ILE A 109 15.85 8.21 -11.84
C ILE A 109 14.59 8.23 -12.71
N PRO A 110 14.59 7.66 -13.94
CA PRO A 110 13.36 7.52 -14.72
C PRO A 110 12.31 6.63 -14.04
N ALA A 111 12.74 5.57 -13.34
CA ALA A 111 11.81 4.68 -12.64
C ALA A 111 11.04 5.39 -11.52
N PHE A 112 11.69 6.30 -10.78
CA PHE A 112 10.99 7.17 -9.83
C PHE A 112 9.96 8.07 -10.52
N ALA A 113 10.33 8.70 -11.64
CA ALA A 113 9.42 9.54 -12.41
C ALA A 113 8.20 8.74 -12.90
N HIS A 114 8.41 7.56 -13.47
CA HIS A 114 7.33 6.68 -13.93
C HIS A 114 6.41 6.24 -12.80
N HIS A 115 6.96 5.86 -11.64
CA HIS A 115 6.15 5.52 -10.47
C HIS A 115 5.30 6.72 -10.02
N LEU A 116 5.90 7.92 -9.97
CA LEU A 116 5.18 9.14 -9.60
C LEU A 116 4.05 9.48 -10.57
N LYS A 117 4.19 9.24 -11.88
CA LYS A 117 3.10 9.46 -12.86
C LYS A 117 1.84 8.63 -12.56
N ALA A 118 2.00 7.44 -11.98
CA ALA A 118 0.91 6.57 -11.58
C ALA A 118 0.17 7.08 -10.34
N LEU A 119 0.83 7.87 -9.49
CA LEU A 119 0.22 8.46 -8.30
C LEU A 119 -0.73 9.62 -8.65
N ASP A 120 -1.65 9.87 -7.72
CA ASP A 120 -2.61 10.96 -7.80
C ASP A 120 -2.05 12.23 -7.14
N TRP A 121 -1.60 13.17 -7.98
CA TRP A 121 -1.10 14.49 -7.60
C TRP A 121 -1.37 15.50 -8.71
N SER A 122 -1.46 16.78 -8.31
CA SER A 122 -1.71 17.92 -9.19
C SER A 122 -0.47 18.75 -9.41
N THR A 123 0.34 18.94 -8.37
CA THR A 123 1.61 19.66 -8.44
C THR A 123 2.72 18.87 -7.76
N PHE A 124 3.93 18.95 -8.29
CA PHE A 124 5.14 18.42 -7.67
C PHE A 124 6.22 19.49 -7.70
N GLN A 125 6.66 19.89 -6.50
CA GLN A 125 7.72 20.85 -6.29
C GLN A 125 9.06 20.14 -6.10
N LEU A 126 9.89 20.17 -7.15
CA LEU A 126 11.30 19.77 -7.12
C LEU A 126 12.11 21.00 -6.67
N GLU A 127 12.34 21.13 -5.37
CA GLU A 127 12.95 22.33 -4.76
C GLU A 127 14.36 22.06 -4.23
N ASN A 128 15.20 23.09 -4.17
CA ASN A 128 16.54 23.03 -3.61
C ASN A 128 17.45 21.92 -4.19
N ILE A 129 17.25 21.52 -5.45
CA ILE A 129 18.07 20.47 -6.06
C ILE A 129 19.37 21.11 -6.54
N ARG A 130 20.54 20.68 -6.01
CA ARG A 130 21.85 21.11 -6.54
C ARG A 130 21.87 20.85 -8.05
N ASN A 131 22.33 21.81 -8.83
CA ASN A 131 22.34 21.72 -10.29
C ASN A 131 23.23 20.56 -10.77
N ALA A 132 22.61 19.38 -10.83
CA ALA A 132 23.12 18.16 -11.41
C ALA A 132 22.32 17.93 -12.68
N PRO A 133 22.77 18.50 -13.83
CA PRO A 133 21.99 18.52 -15.05
C PRO A 133 21.48 17.12 -15.38
N ARG A 134 22.33 16.09 -15.25
CA ARG A 134 21.98 14.74 -15.67
C ARG A 134 20.77 14.13 -14.93
N ARG A 135 20.77 14.09 -13.60
CA ARG A 135 19.66 13.46 -12.85
C ARG A 135 18.37 14.26 -12.99
N LEU A 136 18.49 15.58 -12.97
CA LEU A 136 17.32 16.43 -13.15
C LEU A 136 16.74 16.28 -14.56
N GLU A 137 17.57 16.28 -15.60
CA GLU A 137 17.19 16.01 -16.99
C GLU A 137 16.53 14.64 -17.15
N LEU A 138 17.14 13.56 -16.65
CA LEU A 138 16.57 12.21 -16.69
C LEU A 138 15.17 12.17 -16.04
N PHE A 139 15.03 12.88 -14.92
CA PHE A 139 13.76 12.94 -14.20
C PHE A 139 12.72 13.77 -14.96
N THR A 140 13.06 14.97 -15.41
CA THR A 140 12.12 15.90 -16.05
C THR A 140 11.77 15.51 -17.47
N ALA A 141 12.68 14.88 -18.21
CA ALA A 141 12.43 14.35 -19.55
C ALA A 141 11.28 13.34 -19.55
N CYS A 142 11.09 12.62 -18.44
CA CYS A 142 9.93 11.75 -18.28
C CYS A 142 8.62 12.54 -18.31
N PHE A 143 8.57 13.81 -17.93
CA PHE A 143 7.34 14.62 -17.88
C PHE A 143 7.10 15.46 -19.13
N GLU A 144 7.99 15.44 -20.14
CA GLU A 144 7.82 16.19 -21.38
C GLU A 144 6.65 15.63 -22.23
N SER A 145 5.46 16.18 -22.03
CA SER A 145 4.24 15.85 -22.76
C SER A 145 3.20 16.96 -22.59
N ASP A 146 2.13 16.92 -23.36
CA ASP A 146 0.94 17.78 -23.21
C ASP A 146 0.24 17.63 -21.85
N VAL A 147 0.48 16.52 -21.14
CA VAL A 147 -0.08 16.21 -19.82
C VAL A 147 0.53 17.03 -18.69
N TYR A 148 1.79 17.42 -18.81
CA TYR A 148 2.51 18.07 -17.72
C TYR A 148 3.05 19.43 -18.18
N ALA A 149 2.86 20.44 -17.36
CA ALA A 149 3.56 21.70 -17.49
C ALA A 149 4.77 21.69 -16.54
N SER A 150 5.92 22.11 -17.04
CA SER A 150 7.11 22.36 -16.22
C SER A 150 7.39 23.85 -16.18
N LYS A 151 7.71 24.36 -14.99
CA LYS A 151 8.09 25.76 -14.81
C LYS A 151 9.29 25.85 -13.87
N ASN A 152 10.33 26.55 -14.33
CA ASN A 152 11.45 26.94 -13.48
C ASN A 152 11.03 28.13 -12.60
N VAL A 153 11.43 28.09 -11.33
CA VAL A 153 11.11 29.12 -10.35
C VAL A 153 12.41 29.71 -9.80
N GLU A 154 12.55 31.03 -9.92
CA GLU A 154 13.66 31.78 -9.32
C GLU A 154 13.20 32.41 -8.00
N HIS A 155 14.06 32.30 -6.98
CA HIS A 155 13.84 32.77 -5.63
C HIS A 155 14.81 33.92 -5.33
N ILE A 156 14.47 35.11 -5.82
CA ILE A 156 15.20 36.35 -5.53
C ILE A 156 14.41 37.14 -4.48
N ASP A 157 15.04 37.48 -3.36
CA ASP A 157 14.41 38.29 -2.32
C ASP A 157 14.17 39.71 -2.83
N ARG A 158 12.94 40.20 -2.68
CA ARG A 158 12.51 41.49 -3.22
C ARG A 158 13.01 42.69 -2.44
N ILE A 159 13.43 42.50 -1.18
CA ILE A 159 13.84 43.57 -0.26
C ILE A 159 15.32 43.87 -0.45
N ASP A 160 16.16 42.83 -0.45
CA ASP A 160 17.62 42.99 -0.47
C ASP A 160 18.28 42.46 -1.75
N GLY A 161 17.51 41.88 -2.68
CA GLY A 161 18.03 41.38 -3.95
C GLY A 161 18.81 40.08 -3.85
N THR A 162 18.79 39.40 -2.70
CA THR A 162 19.54 38.16 -2.50
C THR A 162 18.98 37.05 -3.39
N ASP A 163 19.80 36.50 -4.28
CA ASP A 163 19.47 35.34 -5.12
C ASP A 163 19.67 34.06 -4.31
N HIS A 164 18.57 33.46 -3.87
CA HIS A 164 18.58 32.22 -3.08
C HIS A 164 18.78 30.97 -3.93
N ASN A 165 18.85 31.10 -5.26
CA ASN A 165 19.28 30.01 -6.13
C ASN A 165 20.81 29.87 -6.19
N LEU A 166 21.56 30.89 -5.77
CA LEU A 166 23.02 30.84 -5.68
C LEU A 166 23.46 30.23 -4.35
N CYS A 167 24.44 29.35 -4.41
CA CYS A 167 25.03 28.65 -3.29
C CYS A 167 26.56 28.80 -3.33
N PRO A 168 27.12 29.83 -2.69
CA PRO A 168 28.55 30.05 -2.65
C PRO A 168 29.22 29.01 -1.75
N LEU A 169 30.28 28.37 -2.23
CA LEU A 169 31.11 27.47 -1.43
C LEU A 169 32.59 27.72 -1.68
N THR A 170 33.44 27.38 -0.73
CA THR A 170 34.89 27.44 -0.90
C THR A 170 35.51 26.08 -0.61
N GLU A 171 36.46 25.69 -1.45
CA GLU A 171 37.27 24.50 -1.21
C GLU A 171 38.31 24.82 -0.14
N LEU A 172 38.52 23.86 0.74
CA LEU A 172 39.48 23.93 1.83
C LEU A 172 40.77 23.20 1.42
N PRO A 173 41.89 23.94 1.25
CA PRO A 173 43.18 23.32 0.97
C PRO A 173 43.75 22.64 2.22
N ASP A 174 44.90 21.99 2.08
CA ASP A 174 45.50 21.18 3.16
C ASP A 174 46.08 22.00 4.32
N SER A 175 46.18 23.32 4.20
CA SER A 175 46.67 24.18 5.28
C SER A 175 46.00 25.55 5.30
N TRP A 176 45.97 26.13 6.51
CA TRP A 176 45.46 27.49 6.72
C TRP A 176 46.22 28.54 5.91
N ASP A 177 47.55 28.43 5.83
CA ASP A 177 48.34 29.35 5.04
C ASP A 177 48.05 29.23 3.54
N ALA A 178 47.83 28.02 3.03
CA ALA A 178 47.39 27.81 1.65
C ALA A 178 46.03 28.46 1.40
N PHE A 179 45.07 28.34 2.33
CA PHE A 179 43.76 28.99 2.23
C PHE A 179 43.90 30.51 2.15
N LEU A 180 44.66 31.10 3.08
CA LEU A 180 44.96 32.53 3.08
C LEU A 180 45.60 32.97 1.76
N ALA A 181 46.55 32.19 1.24
CA ALA A 181 47.33 32.51 0.05
C ALA A 181 46.55 32.42 -1.26
N THR A 182 45.66 31.43 -1.38
CA THR A 182 45.03 31.05 -2.65
C THR A 182 43.55 31.42 -2.76
N LYS A 183 42.81 31.44 -1.65
CA LYS A 183 41.36 31.72 -1.67
C LYS A 183 41.05 33.18 -1.32
N LEU A 184 41.87 33.85 -0.50
CA LEU A 184 41.59 35.22 -0.06
C LEU A 184 42.34 36.29 -0.87
N SER A 185 41.64 37.39 -1.17
CA SER A 185 42.27 38.60 -1.71
C SER A 185 43.34 39.16 -0.76
N ALA A 186 44.32 39.90 -1.31
CA ALA A 186 45.38 40.51 -0.50
C ALA A 186 44.83 41.40 0.62
N ASN A 187 43.80 42.20 0.34
CA ASN A 187 43.15 43.08 1.31
C ASN A 187 42.45 42.28 2.42
N THR A 188 41.64 41.28 2.07
CA THR A 188 40.95 40.44 3.05
C THR A 188 41.96 39.70 3.93
N ARG A 189 43.03 39.16 3.34
CA ARG A 189 44.12 38.47 4.04
C ARG A 189 44.81 39.38 5.06
N GLN A 190 45.16 40.61 4.67
CA GLN A 190 45.79 41.58 5.57
C GLN A 190 44.85 41.97 6.73
N LYS A 191 43.58 42.25 6.42
CA LYS A 191 42.55 42.55 7.41
C LYS A 191 42.37 41.41 8.40
N LEU A 192 42.31 40.17 7.91
CA LEU A 192 42.13 38.99 8.73
C LEU A 192 43.35 38.73 9.63
N ARG A 193 44.57 38.79 9.10
CA ARG A 193 45.81 38.67 9.90
C ARG A 193 45.91 39.75 10.98
N ARG A 194 45.44 40.97 10.71
CA ARG A 194 45.40 42.04 11.71
C ARG A 194 44.45 41.71 12.87
N PHE A 195 43.23 41.28 12.57
CA PHE A 195 42.26 40.98 13.63
C PHE A 195 42.57 39.69 14.38
N LEU A 196 43.09 38.66 13.70
CA LEU A 196 43.55 37.44 14.38
C LEU A 196 44.64 37.74 15.41
N ARG A 197 45.62 38.60 15.08
CA ARG A 197 46.63 39.05 16.07
C ARG A 197 46.02 39.72 17.31
N VAL A 198 44.89 40.42 17.16
CA VAL A 198 44.18 41.04 18.29
C VAL A 198 43.46 39.97 19.11
N VAL A 199 42.69 39.11 18.46
CA VAL A 199 41.88 38.06 19.10
C VAL A 199 42.74 37.00 19.78
N GLU A 200 43.93 36.73 19.24
CA GLU A 200 44.84 35.70 19.75
C GLU A 200 45.87 36.27 20.74
N SER A 201 45.85 37.58 21.00
CA SER A 201 46.72 38.18 22.02
C SER A 201 46.29 37.71 23.41
N PRO A 202 47.22 37.25 24.28
CA PRO A 202 46.90 36.71 25.60
C PRO A 202 46.04 37.62 26.47
N ASP A 203 46.27 38.94 26.42
CA ASP A 203 45.58 39.93 27.27
C ASP A 203 44.29 40.49 26.65
N SER A 204 43.88 39.99 25.48
CA SER A 204 42.75 40.55 24.73
C SER A 204 41.38 40.20 25.32
N GLY A 205 41.34 39.16 26.16
CA GLY A 205 40.13 38.59 26.73
C GLY A 205 39.24 37.84 25.73
N PHE A 206 39.62 37.76 24.45
CA PHE A 206 38.84 37.01 23.47
C PHE A 206 39.07 35.51 23.59
N ARG A 207 38.00 34.73 23.44
CA ARG A 207 38.09 33.27 23.37
C ARG A 207 37.03 32.69 22.44
N PHE A 208 37.41 31.60 21.77
CA PHE A 208 36.47 30.75 21.05
C PHE A 208 36.17 29.52 21.90
N THR A 209 34.91 29.11 21.95
CA THR A 209 34.50 27.84 22.56
C THR A 209 33.67 27.02 21.61
N LEU A 210 33.72 25.70 21.79
CA LEU A 210 32.77 24.77 21.20
C LEU A 210 31.92 24.20 22.34
N PRO A 211 30.61 24.02 22.13
CA PRO A 211 29.74 23.50 23.17
C PRO A 211 30.09 22.05 23.50
N ASP A 212 29.91 21.70 24.76
CA ASP A 212 29.88 20.31 25.24
C ASP A 212 28.52 20.01 25.91
N ALA A 213 28.35 18.81 26.45
CA ALA A 213 27.11 18.38 27.09
C ALA A 213 26.68 19.29 28.26
N SER A 214 27.61 19.99 28.91
CA SER A 214 27.33 20.91 30.02
C SER A 214 26.98 22.33 29.56
N THR A 215 27.38 22.74 28.34
CA THR A 215 27.19 24.12 27.86
C THR A 215 26.23 24.28 26.69
N ILE A 216 25.87 23.19 26.00
CA ILE A 216 25.10 23.25 24.74
C ILE A 216 23.78 24.03 24.87
N ASP A 217 23.01 23.82 25.94
CA ASP A 217 21.74 24.53 26.14
C ASP A 217 21.95 26.04 26.30
N ARG A 218 22.93 26.44 27.14
CA ARG A 218 23.32 27.85 27.30
C ARG A 218 23.75 28.45 25.96
N ASP A 219 24.61 27.76 25.23
CA ASP A 219 25.21 28.27 24.00
C ASP A 219 24.16 28.42 22.88
N LEU A 220 23.23 27.47 22.76
CA LEU A 220 22.09 27.56 21.85
C LEU A 220 21.16 28.72 22.21
N ASP A 221 20.85 28.91 23.50
CA ASP A 221 19.97 29.99 23.96
C ASP A 221 20.59 31.37 23.67
N VAL A 222 21.89 31.54 23.94
CA VAL A 222 22.64 32.76 23.61
C VAL A 222 22.67 32.99 22.10
N PHE A 223 23.03 31.97 21.33
CA PHE A 223 23.13 32.04 19.87
C PHE A 223 21.80 32.43 19.21
N LEU A 224 20.71 31.75 19.60
CA LEU A 224 19.39 32.00 19.03
C LEU A 224 18.81 33.34 19.47
N LYS A 225 19.14 33.82 20.68
CA LYS A 225 18.79 35.18 21.11
C LYS A 225 19.43 36.25 20.22
N PHE A 226 20.68 36.07 19.82
CA PHE A 226 21.32 36.99 18.86
C PHE A 226 20.61 36.97 17.50
N TRP A 227 20.29 35.78 17.00
CA TRP A 227 19.56 35.65 15.75
C TRP A 227 18.18 36.33 15.84
N ASP A 228 17.43 36.07 16.91
CA ASP A 228 16.12 36.69 17.14
C ASP A 228 16.20 38.21 17.21
N THR A 229 17.16 38.74 17.97
CA THR A 229 17.37 40.20 18.10
C THR A 229 17.54 40.87 16.73
N ARG A 230 18.31 40.25 15.83
CA ARG A 230 18.55 40.78 14.49
C ARG A 230 17.32 40.68 13.58
N TRP A 231 16.59 39.56 13.63
CA TRP A 231 15.58 39.24 12.63
C TRP A 231 14.13 39.54 13.05
N ARG A 232 13.85 39.69 14.35
CA ARG A 232 12.52 40.02 14.88
C ARG A 232 11.93 41.30 14.27
N PRO A 233 12.68 42.41 14.07
CA PRO A 233 12.14 43.60 13.41
C PRO A 233 11.60 43.34 11.99
N ARG A 234 12.19 42.39 11.25
CA ARG A 234 11.78 42.04 9.88
C ARG A 234 10.73 40.93 9.83
N LYS A 235 10.81 39.94 10.73
CA LYS A 235 10.01 38.69 10.66
C LYS A 235 8.83 38.65 11.66
N GLY A 236 8.80 39.54 12.65
CA GLY A 236 7.74 39.63 13.66
C GLY A 236 7.58 38.34 14.48
N ALA A 237 6.35 38.01 14.89
CA ALA A 237 6.05 36.84 15.73
C ALA A 237 6.48 35.48 15.14
N LYS A 238 6.75 35.41 13.82
CA LYS A 238 7.27 34.18 13.19
C LYS A 238 8.64 33.76 13.74
N THR A 239 9.40 34.68 14.35
CA THR A 239 10.70 34.32 14.90
C THR A 239 10.60 33.34 16.06
N ASP A 240 9.50 33.35 16.82
CA ASP A 240 9.30 32.45 17.95
C ASP A 240 9.26 30.98 17.48
N ASP A 241 8.48 30.70 16.43
CA ASP A 241 8.42 29.36 15.81
C ASP A 241 9.77 28.94 15.20
N ILE A 242 10.46 29.88 14.53
CA ILE A 242 11.76 29.63 13.90
C ILE A 242 12.80 29.30 14.96
N VAL A 243 12.86 30.07 16.06
CA VAL A 243 13.79 29.86 17.16
C VAL A 243 13.54 28.52 17.84
N ALA A 244 12.28 28.19 18.16
CA ALA A 244 11.93 26.92 18.81
C ALA A 244 12.30 25.70 17.93
N MET A 245 12.00 25.79 16.63
CA MET A 245 12.33 24.73 15.66
C MET A 245 13.84 24.56 15.51
N ASN A 246 14.58 25.67 15.36
CA ASN A 246 16.04 25.63 15.25
C ASN A 246 16.71 25.13 16.53
N ARG A 247 16.23 25.53 17.72
CA ARG A 247 16.76 25.01 19.00
C ARG A 247 16.69 23.49 19.04
N THR A 248 15.53 22.94 18.69
CA THR A 248 15.29 21.49 18.68
C THR A 248 16.19 20.80 17.66
N MET A 249 16.25 21.32 16.44
CA MET A 249 17.03 20.75 15.34
C MET A 249 18.54 20.79 15.61
N LEU A 250 19.08 21.93 16.08
CA LEU A 250 20.49 22.08 16.41
C LEU A 250 20.88 21.17 17.58
N LYS A 251 20.01 21.04 18.60
CA LYS A 251 20.26 20.10 19.71
C LYS A 251 20.34 18.64 19.24
N ARG A 252 19.44 18.23 18.33
CA ARG A 252 19.53 16.89 17.72
C ARG A 252 20.81 16.69 16.93
N CYS A 253 21.23 17.68 16.15
CA CYS A 253 22.50 17.62 15.42
C CYS A 253 23.70 17.55 16.37
N PHE A 254 23.64 18.22 17.52
CA PHE A 254 24.65 18.10 18.56
C PHE A 254 24.70 16.67 19.13
N ASP A 255 23.54 16.11 19.49
CA ASP A 255 23.44 14.74 20.02
C ASP A 255 23.91 13.69 19.01
N ALA A 256 23.72 13.96 17.71
CA ALA A 256 24.22 13.12 16.62
C ALA A 256 25.70 13.37 16.24
N GLY A 257 26.39 14.32 16.90
CA GLY A 257 27.79 14.65 16.61
C GLY A 257 28.01 15.38 15.28
N THR A 258 26.97 15.98 14.71
CA THR A 258 26.98 16.67 13.41
C THR A 258 26.87 18.19 13.52
N LEU A 259 26.71 18.76 14.72
CA LEU A 259 26.73 20.21 14.94
C LEU A 259 28.14 20.73 15.19
N PHE A 260 28.54 21.78 14.47
CA PHE A 260 29.69 22.62 14.78
C PHE A 260 29.23 24.04 15.10
N LEU A 261 29.37 24.46 16.37
CA LEU A 261 28.86 25.73 16.88
C LEU A 261 29.96 26.51 17.64
N PRO A 262 30.95 27.11 16.95
CA PRO A 262 31.88 28.03 17.60
C PRO A 262 31.15 29.26 18.15
N MET A 263 31.45 29.59 19.39
CA MET A 263 31.02 30.80 20.09
C MET A 263 32.21 31.70 20.35
N LEU A 264 32.10 32.98 20.03
CA LEU A 264 33.10 34.01 20.31
C LEU A 264 32.68 34.79 21.55
N TRP A 265 33.63 34.98 22.47
CA TRP A 265 33.44 35.72 23.72
C TRP A 265 34.53 36.77 23.90
N GLN A 266 34.24 37.79 24.70
CA GLN A 266 35.24 38.66 25.31
C GLN A 266 35.01 38.69 26.83
N GLY A 267 35.90 38.05 27.59
CA GLY A 267 35.64 37.69 28.98
C GLY A 267 34.39 36.80 29.09
N GLU A 268 33.40 37.26 29.87
CA GLU A 268 32.09 36.60 30.04
C GLU A 268 31.03 37.10 29.05
N ARG A 269 31.32 38.12 28.23
CA ARG A 269 30.37 38.66 27.26
C ARG A 269 30.38 37.80 25.98
N PRO A 270 29.27 37.15 25.60
CA PRO A 270 29.17 36.52 24.29
C PRO A 270 29.08 37.59 23.20
N LEU A 271 29.78 37.39 22.08
CA LEU A 271 29.83 38.32 20.96
C LEU A 271 29.20 37.74 19.68
N GLY A 272 29.10 36.41 19.59
CA GLY A 272 28.37 35.75 18.53
C GLY A 272 28.62 34.26 18.48
N GLY A 273 27.84 33.59 17.64
CA GLY A 273 27.96 32.18 17.33
C GLY A 273 27.69 31.91 15.85
N LEU A 274 28.18 30.76 15.38
CA LEU A 274 28.04 30.33 14.01
C LEU A 274 27.68 28.85 14.01
N ALA A 275 26.46 28.51 13.60
CA ALA A 275 26.02 27.12 13.50
C ALA A 275 26.33 26.57 12.11
N SER A 276 27.03 25.44 12.06
CA SER A 276 27.28 24.67 10.84
C SER A 276 27.00 23.19 11.08
N PHE A 277 26.67 22.48 10.00
CA PHE A 277 26.56 21.04 10.02
C PHE A 277 27.83 20.40 9.47
N LEU A 278 28.24 19.27 10.04
CA LEU A 278 29.40 18.50 9.64
C LEU A 278 28.97 17.26 8.87
N ASP A 279 29.53 17.09 7.67
CA ASP A 279 29.44 15.86 6.90
C ASP A 279 30.82 15.16 6.85
N PRO A 280 31.11 14.26 7.79
CA PRO A 280 32.40 13.57 7.84
C PRO A 280 32.59 12.61 6.67
N VAL A 281 31.51 12.08 6.08
CA VAL A 281 31.56 11.15 4.94
C VAL A 281 31.97 11.90 3.68
N LYS A 282 31.38 13.07 3.43
CA LYS A 282 31.70 13.91 2.27
C LYS A 282 32.81 14.92 2.53
N ARG A 283 33.35 14.95 3.75
CA ARG A 283 34.35 15.94 4.20
C ARG A 283 33.90 17.37 3.89
N ALA A 284 32.61 17.64 4.08
CA ALA A 284 31.99 18.92 3.78
C ALA A 284 31.35 19.52 5.04
N VAL A 285 31.26 20.85 5.05
CA VAL A 285 30.60 21.61 6.12
C VAL A 285 29.57 22.54 5.50
N MET A 286 28.38 22.58 6.08
CA MET A 286 27.29 23.43 5.62
C MET A 286 27.09 24.52 6.68
N PHE A 287 27.52 25.74 6.38
CA PHE A 287 27.23 26.90 7.20
C PHE A 287 25.75 27.23 7.12
N TYR A 288 25.07 27.10 8.25
CA TYR A 288 23.62 27.16 8.30
C TYR A 288 23.10 28.54 8.74
N MET A 289 23.59 29.05 9.88
CA MET A 289 23.16 30.36 10.39
C MET A 289 24.18 30.99 11.33
N ALA A 290 24.15 32.32 11.40
CA ALA A 290 24.97 33.12 12.31
C ALA A 290 24.10 34.05 13.17
N GLY A 291 24.57 34.31 14.39
CA GLY A 291 23.99 35.26 15.33
C GLY A 291 25.12 36.01 16.01
N ARG A 292 25.00 37.32 16.16
CA ARG A 292 26.03 38.15 16.81
C ARG A 292 25.40 39.21 17.70
N ASP A 293 26.21 39.74 18.61
CA ASP A 293 25.90 40.96 19.34
C ASP A 293 25.93 42.16 18.37
N GLU A 294 24.78 42.74 18.09
CA GLU A 294 24.64 43.88 17.17
C GLU A 294 25.20 45.19 17.76
N SER A 295 25.56 45.21 19.04
CA SER A 295 26.23 46.35 19.69
C SER A 295 27.76 46.27 19.66
N PHE A 296 28.34 45.22 19.06
CA PHE A 296 29.78 45.01 18.98
C PHE A 296 30.27 44.84 17.53
N ASP A 297 31.24 45.67 17.14
CA ASP A 297 31.68 45.77 15.74
C ASP A 297 33.14 45.38 15.47
N THR A 298 34.05 45.51 16.44
CA THR A 298 35.49 45.34 16.21
C THR A 298 36.19 44.51 17.30
N PRO A 299 36.87 43.40 16.93
CA PRO A 299 36.95 42.80 15.60
C PRO A 299 35.59 42.22 15.15
N PRO A 300 35.25 42.25 13.84
CA PRO A 300 33.91 41.84 13.40
C PRO A 300 33.62 40.37 13.76
N PRO A 301 32.61 40.07 14.62
CA PRO A 301 32.40 38.72 15.14
C PRO A 301 32.20 37.67 14.04
N GLY A 302 31.39 37.99 13.03
CA GLY A 302 31.15 37.06 11.91
C GLY A 302 32.42 36.72 11.12
N LEU A 303 33.27 37.70 10.84
CA LEU A 303 34.55 37.46 10.14
C LEU A 303 35.47 36.56 10.97
N MET A 304 35.55 36.81 12.28
CA MET A 304 36.38 36.03 13.21
C MET A 304 35.87 34.62 13.39
N LEU A 305 34.55 34.42 13.51
CA LEU A 305 33.93 33.11 13.61
C LEU A 305 34.15 32.30 12.33
N HIS A 306 33.92 32.85 11.13
CA HIS A 306 34.20 32.14 9.89
C HIS A 306 35.68 31.78 9.74
N ALA A 307 36.60 32.68 10.08
CA ALA A 307 38.04 32.40 10.01
C ALA A 307 38.47 31.31 11.01
N PHE A 308 37.97 31.36 12.24
CA PHE A 308 38.19 30.32 13.23
C PHE A 308 37.65 28.97 12.74
N SER A 309 36.40 28.95 12.25
CA SER A 309 35.76 27.76 11.70
C SER A 309 36.57 27.15 10.57
N ILE A 310 36.88 27.93 9.53
CA ILE A 310 37.61 27.46 8.36
C ILE A 310 38.99 26.93 8.75
N ARG A 311 39.74 27.66 9.59
CA ARG A 311 41.06 27.21 10.07
C ARG A 311 40.96 25.88 10.81
N ARG A 312 39.98 25.73 11.69
CA ARG A 312 39.79 24.50 12.47
C ARG A 312 39.39 23.33 11.58
N LEU A 313 38.45 23.56 10.65
CA LEU A 313 37.94 22.54 9.75
C LEU A 313 38.99 22.05 8.75
N ILE A 314 39.89 22.92 8.29
CA ILE A 314 41.08 22.52 7.52
C ILE A 314 41.95 21.57 8.35
N ALA A 315 42.23 21.92 9.61
CA ALA A 315 43.04 21.07 10.50
C ALA A 315 42.36 19.72 10.77
N ASP A 316 41.02 19.69 10.82
CA ASP A 316 40.22 18.48 11.01
C ASP A 316 40.01 17.70 9.67
N GLY A 317 40.61 18.15 8.56
CA GLY A 317 40.66 17.45 7.28
C GLY A 317 39.43 17.60 6.39
N PHE A 318 38.55 18.56 6.66
CA PHE A 318 37.44 18.90 5.76
C PHE A 318 37.96 19.58 4.49
N LYS A 319 37.23 19.38 3.39
CA LYS A 319 37.60 19.82 2.04
C LYS A 319 36.65 20.85 1.44
N ILE A 320 35.45 21.00 2.00
CA ILE A 320 34.45 21.95 1.48
C ILE A 320 33.85 22.71 2.65
N TYR A 321 33.77 24.03 2.50
CA TYR A 321 32.99 24.92 3.35
C TYR A 321 31.91 25.60 2.49
N ASP A 322 30.68 25.11 2.62
CA ASP A 322 29.52 25.54 1.88
C ASP A 322 28.76 26.63 2.65
N PHE A 323 28.57 27.81 2.06
CA PHE A 323 27.82 28.90 2.68
C PHE A 323 26.31 28.81 2.43
N LEU A 324 25.85 27.73 1.81
CA LEU A 324 24.46 27.46 1.47
C LEU A 324 23.84 28.59 0.63
N ARG A 325 22.52 28.62 0.54
CA ARG A 325 21.78 29.53 -0.35
C ARG A 325 22.01 31.00 0.01
N GLY A 326 21.96 31.85 -1.01
CA GLY A 326 22.08 33.30 -0.91
C GLY A 326 23.47 33.81 -1.30
N ASN A 327 23.49 34.93 -2.01
CA ASN A 327 24.68 35.63 -2.48
C ASN A 327 25.03 36.85 -1.62
N GLU A 328 24.90 36.76 -0.30
CA GLU A 328 25.24 37.87 0.58
C GLU A 328 26.72 38.27 0.43
N PRO A 329 27.05 39.56 0.29
CA PRO A 329 28.41 40.02 -0.09
C PRO A 329 29.55 39.50 0.80
N TYR A 330 29.29 39.25 2.09
CA TYR A 330 30.32 38.77 3.00
C TYR A 330 30.82 37.37 2.66
N LYS A 331 30.00 36.51 2.04
CA LYS A 331 30.38 35.13 1.65
C LYS A 331 31.54 35.16 0.65
N TYR A 332 31.52 36.11 -0.28
CA TYR A 332 32.56 36.31 -1.31
C TYR A 332 33.91 36.73 -0.75
N SER A 333 33.96 37.20 0.51
CA SER A 333 35.24 37.49 1.16
C SER A 333 36.08 36.23 1.40
N PHE A 334 35.51 35.02 1.25
CA PHE A 334 36.17 33.74 1.52
C PHE A 334 36.57 32.94 0.26
N GLY A 335 36.67 33.60 -0.90
CA GLY A 335 37.15 32.97 -2.13
C GLY A 335 36.21 31.89 -2.66
N VAL A 336 34.91 32.15 -2.59
CA VAL A 336 33.86 31.19 -2.97
C VAL A 336 33.70 31.08 -4.48
N VAL A 337 33.24 29.91 -4.91
CA VAL A 337 32.70 29.62 -6.24
C VAL A 337 31.20 29.41 -6.08
N GLU A 338 30.42 29.89 -7.05
CA GLU A 338 28.97 29.76 -7.03
C GLU A 338 28.51 28.45 -7.66
N HIS A 339 27.62 27.75 -6.96
CA HIS A 339 26.81 26.70 -7.54
C HIS A 339 25.35 27.15 -7.57
N ARG A 340 24.58 26.68 -8.53
CA ARG A 340 23.14 26.93 -8.58
C ARG A 340 22.36 25.74 -8.03
N ILE A 341 21.22 26.04 -7.40
CA ILE A 341 20.14 25.09 -7.18
C ILE A 341 18.97 25.41 -8.10
N VAL A 342 18.22 24.39 -8.47
CA VAL A 342 17.10 24.48 -9.40
C VAL A 342 15.79 24.20 -8.65
N HIS A 343 14.79 25.05 -8.91
CA HIS A 343 13.40 24.81 -8.51
C HIS A 343 12.55 24.58 -9.75
N ILE A 344 11.94 23.40 -9.83
CA ILE A 344 11.02 23.04 -10.91
C ILE A 344 9.66 22.73 -10.29
N THR A 345 8.65 23.48 -10.72
CA THR A 345 7.26 23.10 -10.48
C THR A 345 6.78 22.27 -11.66
N LEU A 346 6.52 20.99 -11.42
CA LEU A 346 5.75 20.17 -12.33
C LEU A 346 4.28 20.30 -11.96
N SER A 347 3.45 20.66 -12.92
CA SER A 347 2.00 20.66 -12.77
C SER A 347 1.42 19.63 -13.71
N ARG A 348 0.65 18.70 -13.17
CA ARG A 348 -0.20 17.86 -13.99
C ARG A 348 -1.30 18.77 -14.51
N GLN A 349 -1.27 19.06 -15.80
CA GLN A 349 -2.40 19.72 -16.44
C GLN A 349 -3.61 18.83 -16.18
N SER A 350 -4.78 19.44 -16.00
CA SER A 350 -6.01 18.66 -16.04
C SER A 350 -6.16 18.14 -17.47
N LEU A 351 -5.44 17.07 -17.83
CA LEU A 351 -6.00 16.11 -18.76
C LEU A 351 -7.35 15.78 -18.16
N ASP A 352 -8.37 16.24 -18.88
CA ASP A 352 -9.78 16.03 -18.63
C ASP A 352 -9.94 14.74 -17.84
N GLU A 353 -10.34 14.83 -16.55
CA GLU A 353 -10.55 13.65 -15.72
C GLU A 353 -11.47 12.65 -16.45
N ARG A 354 -12.29 13.15 -17.38
CA ARG A 354 -13.07 12.37 -18.34
C ARG A 354 -12.25 11.60 -19.36
N ALA A 355 -11.19 12.14 -19.95
CA ALA A 355 -10.34 11.43 -20.91
C ALA A 355 -9.59 10.28 -20.25
N ARG A 356 -9.05 10.50 -19.04
CA ARG A 356 -8.40 9.42 -18.27
C ARG A 356 -9.40 8.41 -17.71
N ALA A 357 -10.58 8.87 -17.26
CA ALA A 357 -11.68 7.97 -16.90
C ALA A 357 -12.17 7.19 -18.13
N ALA A 358 -12.20 7.79 -19.33
CA ALA A 358 -12.57 7.14 -20.57
C ALA A 358 -11.52 6.10 -20.99
N GLU A 359 -10.23 6.40 -20.83
CA GLU A 359 -9.15 5.45 -21.07
C GLU A 359 -9.25 4.24 -20.13
N PHE A 360 -9.37 4.46 -18.81
CA PHE A 360 -9.56 3.37 -17.86
C PHE A 360 -10.87 2.61 -18.10
N ALA A 361 -11.95 3.30 -18.46
CA ALA A 361 -13.21 2.66 -18.83
C ALA A 361 -13.07 1.80 -20.09
N ALA A 362 -12.32 2.25 -21.10
CA ALA A 362 -12.04 1.49 -22.31
C ALA A 362 -11.15 0.27 -22.02
N MET A 363 -10.09 0.42 -21.23
CA MET A 363 -9.25 -0.69 -20.78
C MET A 363 -10.05 -1.71 -19.96
N PHE A 364 -10.89 -1.24 -19.04
CA PHE A 364 -11.75 -2.10 -18.24
C PHE A 364 -12.75 -2.85 -19.11
N LYS A 365 -13.38 -2.15 -20.07
CA LYS A 365 -14.28 -2.76 -21.05
C LYS A 365 -13.58 -3.87 -21.83
N ALA A 366 -12.40 -3.60 -22.39
CA ALA A 366 -11.63 -4.60 -23.13
C ALA A 366 -11.26 -5.82 -22.25
N ALA A 367 -10.79 -5.59 -21.02
CA ALA A 367 -10.49 -6.68 -20.08
C ALA A 367 -11.73 -7.52 -19.75
N THR A 368 -12.90 -6.89 -19.56
CA THR A 368 -14.16 -7.60 -19.34
C THR A 368 -14.64 -8.37 -20.57
N GLU A 369 -14.45 -7.86 -21.77
CA GLU A 369 -14.77 -8.56 -23.03
C GLU A 369 -13.88 -9.80 -23.20
N HIS A 370 -12.58 -9.69 -22.93
CA HIS A 370 -11.67 -10.84 -22.90
C HIS A 370 -12.13 -11.90 -21.88
N HIS A 371 -12.53 -11.46 -20.68
CA HIS A 371 -13.02 -12.35 -19.64
C HIS A 371 -14.30 -13.08 -20.07
N GLN A 372 -15.28 -12.38 -20.63
CA GLN A 372 -16.52 -12.96 -21.14
C GLN A 372 -16.28 -13.96 -22.28
N GLN A 373 -15.25 -13.72 -23.10
CA GLN A 373 -14.89 -14.60 -24.22
C GLN A 373 -13.96 -15.75 -23.80
N GLY A 374 -13.69 -15.93 -22.51
CA GLY A 374 -12.84 -17.00 -21.99
C GLY A 374 -11.34 -16.83 -22.25
N ARG A 375 -10.91 -15.66 -22.74
CA ARG A 375 -9.49 -15.30 -22.93
C ARG A 375 -8.88 -14.86 -21.60
N LEU A 376 -8.65 -15.84 -20.73
CA LEU A 376 -8.30 -15.62 -19.32
C LEU A 376 -6.93 -14.95 -19.14
N VAL A 377 -5.96 -15.22 -20.02
CA VAL A 377 -4.61 -14.62 -19.92
C VAL A 377 -4.65 -13.13 -20.24
N GLU A 378 -5.35 -12.77 -21.32
CA GLU A 378 -5.53 -11.38 -21.77
C GLU A 378 -6.39 -10.58 -20.80
N ALA A 379 -7.44 -11.21 -20.25
CA ALA A 379 -8.27 -10.62 -19.20
C ALA A 379 -7.45 -10.33 -17.93
N GLU A 380 -6.64 -11.30 -17.48
CA GLU A 380 -5.76 -11.13 -16.32
C GLU A 380 -4.78 -9.98 -16.52
N SER A 381 -4.09 -9.98 -17.66
CA SER A 381 -3.14 -8.93 -18.02
C SER A 381 -3.82 -7.56 -18.12
N GLY A 382 -5.03 -7.49 -18.67
CA GLY A 382 -5.84 -6.28 -18.71
C GLY A 382 -6.18 -5.74 -17.33
N TYR A 383 -6.70 -6.59 -16.43
CA TYR A 383 -7.02 -6.17 -15.07
C TYR A 383 -5.78 -5.77 -14.28
N ARG A 384 -4.67 -6.51 -14.38
CA ARG A 384 -3.42 -6.18 -13.68
C ARG A 384 -2.85 -4.83 -14.13
N ARG A 385 -2.84 -4.53 -15.44
CA ARG A 385 -2.42 -3.21 -15.96
C ARG A 385 -3.25 -2.06 -15.40
N ILE A 386 -4.56 -2.26 -15.27
CA ILE A 386 -5.43 -1.25 -14.64
C ILE A 386 -5.06 -1.06 -13.17
N LEU A 387 -4.79 -2.14 -12.44
CA LEU A 387 -4.43 -2.09 -11.02
C LEU A 387 -3.03 -1.57 -10.75
N ASP A 388 -2.07 -1.76 -11.66
CA ASP A 388 -0.74 -1.16 -11.58
C ASP A 388 -0.82 0.37 -11.67
N ALA A 389 -1.75 0.89 -12.48
CA ALA A 389 -1.96 2.33 -12.66
C ALA A 389 -2.98 2.94 -11.68
N ASN A 390 -3.95 2.15 -11.22
CA ASN A 390 -4.95 2.53 -10.23
C ASN A 390 -5.26 1.32 -9.31
N PRO A 391 -4.48 1.15 -8.22
CA PRO A 391 -4.62 0.01 -7.31
C PRO A 391 -5.99 -0.08 -6.63
N ARG A 392 -6.77 1.01 -6.65
CA ARG A 392 -8.10 1.09 -6.03
C ARG A 392 -9.25 0.96 -7.03
N HIS A 393 -8.99 0.57 -8.27
CA HIS A 393 -10.03 0.42 -9.29
C HIS A 393 -10.96 -0.76 -8.98
N SER A 394 -12.11 -0.45 -8.36
CA SER A 394 -13.11 -1.42 -7.88
C SER A 394 -13.50 -2.49 -8.92
N GLY A 395 -13.82 -2.09 -10.16
CA GLY A 395 -14.21 -3.04 -11.22
C GLY A 395 -13.12 -4.07 -11.56
N ALA A 396 -11.87 -3.65 -11.66
CA ALA A 396 -10.73 -4.50 -12.00
C ALA A 396 -10.36 -5.44 -10.85
N LEU A 397 -10.41 -4.96 -9.60
CA LEU A 397 -10.26 -5.81 -8.41
C LEU A 397 -11.33 -6.91 -8.39
N TYR A 398 -12.60 -6.56 -8.60
CA TYR A 398 -13.70 -7.54 -8.62
C TYR A 398 -13.56 -8.54 -9.78
N GLY A 399 -13.21 -8.06 -10.98
CA GLY A 399 -12.99 -8.88 -12.17
C GLY A 399 -11.83 -9.88 -12.00
N LEU A 400 -10.68 -9.40 -11.54
CA LEU A 400 -9.49 -10.22 -11.30
C LEU A 400 -9.75 -11.24 -10.17
N GLY A 401 -10.33 -10.82 -9.05
CA GLY A 401 -10.63 -11.70 -7.92
C GLY A 401 -11.55 -12.86 -8.33
N GLN A 402 -12.59 -12.59 -9.13
CA GLN A 402 -13.48 -13.65 -9.63
C GLN A 402 -12.75 -14.64 -10.53
N MET A 403 -11.87 -14.15 -11.40
CA MET A 403 -11.11 -14.99 -12.32
C MET A 403 -10.10 -15.88 -11.58
N LEU A 404 -9.40 -15.33 -10.57
CA LEU A 404 -8.49 -16.11 -9.71
C LEU A 404 -9.25 -17.19 -8.93
N ALA A 405 -10.41 -16.84 -8.36
CA ALA A 405 -11.27 -17.81 -7.67
C ALA A 405 -11.75 -18.93 -8.60
N ALA A 406 -12.13 -18.61 -9.84
CA ALA A 406 -12.54 -19.59 -10.84
C ALA A 406 -11.41 -20.54 -11.27
N ARG A 407 -10.15 -20.07 -11.24
CA ARG A 407 -8.96 -20.90 -11.49
C ARG A 407 -8.58 -21.78 -10.29
N GLY A 408 -9.20 -21.57 -9.13
CA GLY A 408 -8.87 -22.26 -7.88
C GLY A 408 -7.77 -21.60 -7.05
N ASP A 409 -7.26 -20.43 -7.46
CA ASP A 409 -6.30 -19.65 -6.67
C ASP A 409 -7.03 -18.82 -5.60
N HIS A 410 -7.54 -19.54 -4.59
CA HIS A 410 -8.29 -18.94 -3.49
C HIS A 410 -7.42 -18.05 -2.59
N GLY A 411 -6.10 -18.25 -2.59
CA GLY A 411 -5.14 -17.43 -1.86
C GLY A 411 -5.02 -16.03 -2.44
N ALA A 412 -4.77 -15.93 -3.74
CA ALA A 412 -4.71 -14.65 -4.42
C ALA A 412 -6.09 -13.98 -4.51
N ALA A 413 -7.16 -14.76 -4.68
CA ALA A 413 -8.53 -14.23 -4.63
C ALA A 413 -8.87 -13.59 -3.28
N GLU A 414 -8.50 -14.22 -2.15
CA GLU A 414 -8.67 -13.64 -0.81
C GLU A 414 -7.99 -12.28 -0.70
N GLN A 415 -6.73 -12.16 -1.13
CA GLN A 415 -5.99 -10.90 -1.08
C GLN A 415 -6.68 -9.80 -1.89
N ILE A 416 -7.07 -10.10 -3.14
CA ILE A 416 -7.74 -9.13 -4.02
C ILE A 416 -9.09 -8.70 -3.44
N PHE A 417 -9.91 -9.63 -2.96
CA PHE A 417 -11.20 -9.30 -2.37
C PHE A 417 -11.07 -8.56 -1.02
N SER A 418 -10.00 -8.81 -0.26
CA SER A 418 -9.72 -8.07 0.99
C SER A 418 -9.43 -6.60 0.68
N VAL A 419 -8.64 -6.32 -0.35
CA VAL A 419 -8.41 -4.95 -0.85
C VAL A 419 -9.72 -4.35 -1.35
N PHE A 420 -10.51 -5.10 -2.13
CA PHE A 420 -11.79 -4.65 -2.66
C PHE A 420 -12.76 -4.18 -1.56
N VAL A 421 -13.00 -4.99 -0.52
CA VAL A 421 -13.91 -4.63 0.57
C VAL A 421 -13.36 -3.53 1.48
N SER A 422 -12.04 -3.35 1.55
CA SER A 422 -11.45 -2.20 2.26
C SER A 422 -11.78 -0.87 1.57
N ILE A 423 -12.00 -0.88 0.25
CA ILE A 423 -12.34 0.28 -0.57
C ILE A 423 -13.85 0.49 -0.62
N ASP A 424 -14.60 -0.55 -0.95
CA ASP A 424 -16.07 -0.55 -1.00
C ASP A 424 -16.61 -1.39 0.16
N LYS A 425 -16.58 -0.79 1.35
CA LYS A 425 -17.00 -1.43 2.61
C LYS A 425 -18.45 -1.88 2.59
N ASN A 426 -19.30 -1.25 1.78
CA ASN A 426 -20.73 -1.54 1.72
C ASN A 426 -21.08 -2.61 0.67
N SER A 427 -20.08 -3.21 0.02
CA SER A 427 -20.30 -4.15 -1.06
C SER A 427 -20.66 -5.54 -0.56
N ALA A 428 -21.96 -5.83 -0.44
CA ALA A 428 -22.43 -7.16 -0.07
C ALA A 428 -21.86 -8.26 -0.99
N LYS A 429 -21.78 -8.01 -2.30
CA LYS A 429 -21.17 -8.95 -3.25
C LYS A 429 -19.66 -9.13 -3.03
N GLY A 430 -18.95 -8.07 -2.65
CA GLY A 430 -17.53 -8.15 -2.31
C GLY A 430 -17.27 -9.04 -1.11
N TRP A 431 -18.02 -8.79 -0.02
CA TRP A 431 -17.97 -9.59 1.20
C TRP A 431 -18.35 -11.06 0.94
N LEU A 432 -19.39 -11.32 0.15
CA LEU A 432 -19.78 -12.68 -0.27
C LEU A 432 -18.63 -13.42 -0.98
N ARG A 433 -17.92 -12.73 -1.90
CA ARG A 433 -16.79 -13.33 -2.63
C ARG A 433 -15.58 -13.56 -1.74
N LEU A 434 -15.27 -12.62 -0.84
CA LEU A 434 -14.22 -12.79 0.16
C LEU A 434 -14.52 -13.99 1.07
N ALA A 435 -15.75 -14.10 1.56
CA ALA A 435 -16.19 -15.21 2.41
C ALA A 435 -16.04 -16.57 1.70
N ALA A 436 -16.44 -16.66 0.43
CA ALA A 436 -16.26 -17.86 -0.37
C ALA A 436 -14.78 -18.24 -0.56
N ALA A 437 -13.90 -17.27 -0.79
CA ALA A 437 -12.46 -17.51 -0.91
C ALA A 437 -11.85 -17.98 0.42
N LEU A 438 -12.23 -17.37 1.54
CA LEU A 438 -11.83 -17.79 2.88
C LEU A 438 -12.32 -19.20 3.22
N GLN A 439 -13.57 -19.53 2.86
CA GLN A 439 -14.15 -20.87 3.05
C GLN A 439 -13.39 -21.92 2.26
N ALA A 440 -13.04 -21.64 1.00
CA ALA A 440 -12.26 -22.56 0.17
C ALA A 440 -10.84 -22.80 0.70
N ARG A 441 -10.32 -21.87 1.51
CA ARG A 441 -9.06 -21.99 2.25
C ARG A 441 -9.22 -22.56 3.67
N GLU A 442 -10.42 -23.02 4.01
CA GLU A 442 -10.75 -23.58 5.33
C GLU A 442 -10.57 -22.60 6.50
N LYS A 443 -10.53 -21.28 6.24
CA LYS A 443 -10.52 -20.23 7.26
C LYS A 443 -11.95 -19.96 7.74
N PHE A 444 -12.54 -20.96 8.40
CA PHE A 444 -13.99 -21.02 8.65
C PHE A 444 -14.52 -19.86 9.50
N GLN A 445 -13.81 -19.45 10.56
CA GLN A 445 -14.27 -18.32 11.38
C GLN A 445 -14.28 -17.00 10.59
N ALA A 446 -13.20 -16.68 9.90
CA ALA A 446 -13.11 -15.46 9.10
C ALA A 446 -14.11 -15.46 7.93
N ALA A 447 -14.39 -16.62 7.33
CA ALA A 447 -15.45 -16.77 6.34
C ALA A 447 -16.84 -16.51 6.93
N ALA A 448 -17.14 -17.02 8.12
CA ALA A 448 -18.42 -16.76 8.81
C ALA A 448 -18.61 -15.26 9.07
N ASP A 449 -17.56 -14.56 9.52
CA ASP A 449 -17.60 -13.11 9.75
C ASP A 449 -17.82 -12.34 8.44
N ALA A 450 -17.12 -12.69 7.37
CA ALA A 450 -17.32 -12.08 6.05
C ALA A 450 -18.72 -12.37 5.46
N TYR A 451 -19.31 -13.55 5.70
CA TYR A 451 -20.71 -13.80 5.33
C TYR A 451 -21.70 -12.95 6.13
N ARG A 452 -21.45 -12.73 7.43
CA ARG A 452 -22.28 -11.83 8.26
C ARG A 452 -22.22 -10.40 7.77
N GLU A 453 -21.03 -9.89 7.41
CA GLU A 453 -20.88 -8.57 6.78
C GLU A 453 -21.67 -8.48 5.46
N SER A 454 -21.59 -9.51 4.61
CA SER A 454 -22.39 -9.58 3.38
C SER A 454 -23.89 -9.49 3.67
N ILE A 455 -24.38 -10.20 4.69
CA ILE A 455 -25.79 -10.23 5.09
C ILE A 455 -26.21 -8.90 5.70
N GLN A 456 -25.36 -8.27 6.50
CA GLN A 456 -25.63 -6.95 7.09
C GLN A 456 -25.89 -5.89 6.01
N HIS A 457 -25.10 -5.92 4.92
CA HIS A 457 -25.28 -5.01 3.79
C HIS A 457 -26.41 -5.41 2.86
N ARG A 458 -26.69 -6.70 2.71
CA ARG A 458 -27.81 -7.20 1.91
C ARG A 458 -28.44 -8.45 2.53
N PRO A 459 -29.49 -8.29 3.34
CA PRO A 459 -30.11 -9.40 4.08
C PRO A 459 -30.80 -10.46 3.21
N ASP A 460 -31.17 -10.13 1.97
CA ASP A 460 -31.88 -11.00 1.03
C ASP A 460 -30.96 -11.85 0.14
N LEU A 461 -29.63 -11.84 0.38
CA LEU A 461 -28.69 -12.71 -0.34
C LEU A 461 -28.78 -14.17 0.13
N VAL A 462 -29.55 -14.97 -0.62
CA VAL A 462 -29.73 -16.41 -0.40
C VAL A 462 -28.38 -17.14 -0.30
N GLU A 463 -27.43 -16.83 -1.20
CA GLU A 463 -26.12 -17.48 -1.23
C GLU A 463 -25.28 -17.15 0.00
N ALA A 464 -25.46 -15.97 0.60
CA ALA A 464 -24.72 -15.58 1.81
C ALA A 464 -25.21 -16.36 3.03
N HIS A 465 -26.53 -16.53 3.18
CA HIS A 465 -27.12 -17.34 4.25
C HIS A 465 -26.75 -18.82 4.12
N ASN A 466 -26.82 -19.38 2.92
CA ASN A 466 -26.37 -20.75 2.69
C ASN A 466 -24.86 -20.92 2.90
N GLY A 467 -24.06 -19.97 2.44
CA GLY A 467 -22.63 -19.91 2.71
C GLY A 467 -22.35 -19.94 4.21
N LEU A 468 -22.94 -19.01 4.96
CA LEU A 468 -22.86 -18.93 6.42
C LEU A 468 -23.24 -20.26 7.09
N GLY A 469 -24.38 -20.85 6.72
CA GLY A 469 -24.82 -22.14 7.25
C GLY A 469 -23.81 -23.26 7.03
N ASN A 470 -23.19 -23.32 5.83
CA ASN A 470 -22.17 -24.31 5.54
C ASN A 470 -20.93 -24.12 6.41
N VAL A 471 -20.48 -22.88 6.64
CA VAL A 471 -19.30 -22.63 7.49
C VAL A 471 -19.59 -22.88 8.96
N LEU A 472 -20.76 -22.48 9.45
CA LEU A 472 -21.19 -22.73 10.84
C LEU A 472 -21.28 -24.23 11.13
N ALA A 473 -21.79 -25.02 10.19
CA ALA A 473 -21.81 -26.48 10.31
C ALA A 473 -20.39 -27.06 10.43
N ARG A 474 -19.40 -26.51 9.70
CA ARG A 474 -17.98 -26.91 9.80
C ARG A 474 -17.34 -26.50 11.11
N LEU A 475 -17.80 -25.39 11.71
CA LEU A 475 -17.40 -24.94 13.05
C LEU A 475 -18.10 -25.71 14.18
N GLY A 476 -19.05 -26.59 13.87
CA GLY A 476 -19.85 -27.33 14.86
C GLY A 476 -21.00 -26.52 15.47
N GLN A 477 -21.26 -25.31 14.97
CA GLN A 477 -22.37 -24.45 15.39
C GLN A 477 -23.65 -24.86 14.65
N ARG A 478 -24.16 -26.05 14.98
CA ARG A 478 -25.19 -26.74 14.18
C ARG A 478 -26.55 -26.04 14.24
N GLU A 479 -26.93 -25.49 15.38
CA GLU A 479 -28.18 -24.75 15.58
C GLU A 479 -28.20 -23.46 14.75
N ASP A 480 -27.12 -22.69 14.79
CA ASP A 480 -26.99 -21.47 13.99
C ASP A 480 -26.95 -21.79 12.48
N ALA A 481 -26.34 -22.93 12.11
CA ALA A 481 -26.36 -23.41 10.73
C ALA A 481 -27.79 -23.70 10.25
N VAL A 482 -28.63 -24.33 11.07
CA VAL A 482 -30.05 -24.57 10.76
C VAL A 482 -30.77 -23.26 10.50
N VAL A 483 -30.61 -22.26 11.40
CA VAL A 483 -31.24 -20.95 11.25
C VAL A 483 -30.82 -20.28 9.94
N ALA A 484 -29.54 -20.37 9.58
CA ALA A 484 -29.02 -19.81 8.34
C ALA A 484 -29.62 -20.50 7.10
N PHE A 485 -29.70 -21.84 7.09
CA PHE A 485 -30.30 -22.58 5.96
C PHE A 485 -31.82 -22.35 5.86
N GLU A 486 -32.55 -22.36 6.98
CA GLU A 486 -33.98 -22.04 7.01
C GLU A 486 -34.25 -20.62 6.51
N THR A 487 -33.36 -19.67 6.81
CA THR A 487 -33.43 -18.31 6.28
C THR A 487 -33.20 -18.28 4.77
N ALA A 488 -32.19 -19.00 4.27
CA ALA A 488 -31.97 -19.14 2.82
C ALA A 488 -33.20 -19.75 2.11
N LEU A 489 -33.84 -20.76 2.69
CA LEU A 489 -35.05 -21.40 2.15
C LEU A 489 -36.29 -20.52 2.27
N ARG A 490 -36.40 -19.68 3.29
CA ARG A 490 -37.47 -18.68 3.41
C ARG A 490 -37.37 -17.62 2.31
N LEU A 491 -36.15 -17.18 2.01
CA LEU A 491 -35.87 -16.23 0.93
C LEU A 491 -36.06 -16.89 -0.45
N LYS A 492 -35.69 -18.16 -0.59
CA LYS A 492 -35.83 -18.93 -1.82
C LYS A 492 -36.21 -20.40 -1.53
N PRO A 493 -37.52 -20.74 -1.57
CA PRO A 493 -38.02 -22.07 -1.21
C PRO A 493 -37.49 -23.23 -2.05
N ASP A 494 -37.07 -22.99 -3.30
CA ASP A 494 -36.56 -24.00 -4.24
C ASP A 494 -35.02 -24.07 -4.29
N PHE A 495 -34.34 -23.56 -3.25
CA PHE A 495 -32.88 -23.55 -3.19
C PHE A 495 -32.31 -24.89 -2.69
N LEU A 496 -32.22 -25.84 -3.61
CA LEU A 496 -31.79 -27.23 -3.35
C LEU A 496 -30.49 -27.35 -2.56
N GLU A 497 -29.49 -26.48 -2.80
CA GLU A 497 -28.24 -26.48 -2.05
C GLU A 497 -28.46 -26.31 -0.53
N ALA A 498 -29.30 -25.36 -0.12
CA ALA A 498 -29.60 -25.13 1.30
C ALA A 498 -30.46 -26.26 1.88
N GLU A 499 -31.40 -26.80 1.10
CA GLU A 499 -32.25 -27.91 1.53
C GLU A 499 -31.44 -29.19 1.79
N VAL A 500 -30.51 -29.53 0.89
CA VAL A 500 -29.59 -30.66 1.07
C VAL A 500 -28.66 -30.42 2.27
N SER A 501 -28.10 -29.22 2.40
CA SER A 501 -27.22 -28.90 3.54
C SER A 501 -27.97 -28.94 4.88
N LEU A 502 -29.20 -28.41 4.94
CA LEU A 502 -30.07 -28.50 6.12
C LEU A 502 -30.34 -29.95 6.50
N GLY A 503 -30.69 -30.80 5.52
CA GLY A 503 -30.92 -32.23 5.75
C GLY A 503 -29.70 -32.94 6.34
N ASN A 504 -28.49 -32.62 5.87
CA ASN A 504 -27.25 -33.18 6.42
C ASN A 504 -27.02 -32.74 7.88
N VAL A 505 -27.27 -31.46 8.22
CA VAL A 505 -27.10 -30.98 9.59
C VAL A 505 -28.15 -31.61 10.51
N LEU A 506 -29.42 -31.69 10.08
CA LEU A 506 -30.50 -32.33 10.85
C LEU A 506 -30.27 -33.82 11.05
N GLU A 507 -29.74 -34.53 10.05
CA GLU A 507 -29.31 -35.93 10.20
C GLU A 507 -28.23 -36.06 11.28
N SER A 508 -27.21 -35.19 11.24
CA SER A 508 -26.11 -35.21 12.22
C SER A 508 -26.54 -34.86 13.64
N MET A 509 -27.70 -34.23 13.80
CA MET A 509 -28.32 -33.93 15.09
C MET A 509 -29.41 -34.96 15.47
N GLU A 510 -29.63 -35.99 14.66
CA GLU A 510 -30.68 -37.00 14.86
C GLU A 510 -32.11 -36.43 14.92
N ARG A 511 -32.36 -35.32 14.22
CA ARG A 511 -33.63 -34.55 14.22
C ARG A 511 -34.48 -34.73 12.96
N LEU A 512 -34.23 -35.77 12.17
CA LEU A 512 -34.99 -36.05 10.96
C LEU A 512 -36.34 -36.71 11.28
N THR A 513 -37.43 -36.15 10.74
CA THR A 513 -38.75 -36.79 10.75
C THR A 513 -38.92 -37.61 9.46
N PRO A 514 -39.87 -38.56 9.40
CA PRO A 514 -40.16 -39.28 8.16
C PRO A 514 -40.50 -38.34 6.98
N VAL A 515 -41.22 -37.24 7.26
CA VAL A 515 -41.59 -36.23 6.26
C VAL A 515 -40.36 -35.49 5.75
N SER A 516 -39.52 -34.97 6.65
CA SER A 516 -38.31 -34.23 6.23
C SER A 516 -37.28 -35.14 5.57
N ARG A 517 -37.18 -36.41 5.99
CA ARG A 517 -36.35 -37.42 5.32
C ARG A 517 -36.76 -37.63 3.86
N ALA A 518 -38.06 -37.80 3.58
CA ALA A 518 -38.56 -37.95 2.22
C ALA A 518 -38.34 -36.68 1.38
N GLN A 519 -38.52 -35.51 1.98
CA GLN A 519 -38.22 -34.22 1.35
C GLN A 519 -36.73 -34.12 0.95
N PHE A 520 -35.81 -34.39 1.87
CA PHE A 520 -34.37 -34.32 1.60
C PHE A 520 -33.90 -35.39 0.60
N ALA A 521 -34.54 -36.56 0.55
CA ALA A 521 -34.29 -37.56 -0.50
C ALA A 521 -34.58 -36.98 -1.90
N ARG A 522 -35.73 -36.31 -2.06
CA ARG A 522 -36.13 -35.64 -3.32
C ARG A 522 -35.18 -34.50 -3.67
N ALA A 523 -34.80 -33.67 -2.70
CA ALA A 523 -33.86 -32.57 -2.91
C ALA A 523 -32.47 -33.06 -3.36
N ASN A 524 -31.94 -34.11 -2.72
CA ASN A 524 -30.67 -34.74 -3.12
C ASN A 524 -30.75 -35.32 -4.54
N LEU A 525 -31.85 -36.00 -4.88
CA LEU A 525 -32.07 -36.56 -6.22
C LEU A 525 -32.09 -35.45 -7.28
N ALA A 526 -32.89 -34.40 -7.07
CA ALA A 526 -32.99 -33.28 -8.00
C ALA A 526 -31.67 -32.52 -8.18
N LEU A 527 -30.91 -32.31 -7.10
CA LEU A 527 -29.60 -31.69 -7.18
C LEU A 527 -28.59 -32.60 -7.88
N ALA A 528 -28.65 -33.92 -7.65
CA ALA A 528 -27.80 -34.89 -8.36
C ALA A 528 -28.04 -34.85 -9.87
N ASP A 529 -29.31 -34.81 -10.30
CA ASP A 529 -29.67 -34.69 -11.72
C ASP A 529 -29.16 -33.39 -12.35
N ARG A 530 -29.25 -32.25 -11.64
CA ARG A 530 -28.66 -30.99 -12.10
C ARG A 530 -27.14 -31.08 -12.25
N ARG A 531 -26.44 -31.68 -11.29
CA ARG A 531 -24.98 -31.85 -11.34
C ARG A 531 -24.56 -32.81 -12.44
N ARG A 532 -25.32 -33.87 -12.66
CA ARG A 532 -25.15 -34.81 -13.77
C ARG A 532 -25.28 -34.11 -15.12
N ALA A 533 -26.35 -33.33 -15.32
CA ALA A 533 -26.57 -32.56 -16.55
C ALA A 533 -25.44 -31.55 -16.83
N ALA A 534 -24.81 -31.02 -15.77
CA ALA A 534 -23.64 -30.15 -15.86
C ALA A 534 -22.31 -30.91 -16.07
N GLY A 535 -22.31 -32.23 -16.20
CA GLY A 535 -21.10 -33.05 -16.38
C GLY A 535 -20.29 -33.30 -15.10
N ALA A 536 -20.79 -32.89 -13.93
CA ALA A 536 -20.10 -33.07 -12.66
C ALA A 536 -20.35 -34.47 -12.07
N THR A 537 -19.72 -35.49 -12.68
CA THR A 537 -19.97 -36.92 -12.39
C THR A 537 -19.77 -37.30 -10.93
N ARG A 538 -18.62 -36.94 -10.33
CA ARG A 538 -18.31 -37.31 -8.93
C ARG A 538 -19.25 -36.61 -7.92
N PRO A 539 -19.48 -35.29 -7.99
CA PRO A 539 -20.46 -34.63 -7.13
C PRO A 539 -21.88 -35.20 -7.26
N ALA A 540 -22.32 -35.54 -8.48
CA ALA A 540 -23.62 -36.16 -8.69
C ALA A 540 -23.72 -37.54 -8.01
N ALA A 541 -22.68 -38.37 -8.11
CA ALA A 541 -22.64 -39.69 -7.44
C ALA A 541 -22.80 -39.59 -5.91
N VAL A 542 -22.16 -38.60 -5.27
CA VAL A 542 -22.30 -38.35 -3.83
C VAL A 542 -23.74 -38.03 -3.46
N LEU A 543 -24.39 -37.17 -4.25
CA LEU A 543 -25.78 -36.77 -4.02
C LEU A 543 -26.76 -37.93 -4.25
N TYR A 544 -26.58 -38.75 -5.30
CA TYR A 544 -27.42 -39.94 -5.49
C TYR A 544 -27.29 -40.93 -4.33
N ARG A 545 -26.06 -41.15 -3.81
CA ARG A 545 -25.86 -41.98 -2.61
C ARG A 545 -26.60 -41.42 -1.40
N ARG A 546 -26.59 -40.11 -1.20
CA ARG A 546 -27.37 -39.45 -0.14
C ARG A 546 -28.87 -39.59 -0.35
N ALA A 547 -29.36 -39.44 -1.58
CA ALA A 547 -30.77 -39.68 -1.90
C ALA A 547 -31.20 -41.13 -1.55
N ILE A 548 -30.38 -42.13 -1.90
CA ILE A 548 -30.62 -43.55 -1.56
C ILE A 548 -30.57 -43.78 -0.04
N ALA A 549 -29.67 -43.10 0.68
CA ALA A 549 -29.59 -43.24 2.13
C ALA A 549 -30.88 -42.75 2.82
N PHE A 550 -31.48 -41.67 2.31
CA PHE A 550 -32.75 -41.15 2.83
C PHE A 550 -33.99 -41.90 2.32
N ASP A 551 -33.95 -42.38 1.07
CA ASP A 551 -35.00 -43.21 0.47
C ASP A 551 -34.39 -44.41 -0.30
N PRO A 552 -34.21 -45.56 0.38
CA PRO A 552 -33.65 -46.76 -0.25
C PRO A 552 -34.54 -47.37 -1.35
N ALA A 553 -35.81 -46.96 -1.44
CA ALA A 553 -36.78 -47.45 -2.41
C ALA A 553 -36.85 -46.60 -3.69
N SER A 554 -36.02 -45.56 -3.81
CA SER A 554 -35.96 -44.71 -5.01
C SER A 554 -35.27 -45.41 -6.19
N ALA A 555 -36.05 -46.02 -7.09
CA ALA A 555 -35.53 -46.63 -8.32
C ALA A 555 -34.74 -45.61 -9.16
N ALA A 556 -35.21 -44.36 -9.24
CA ALA A 556 -34.55 -43.28 -9.98
C ALA A 556 -33.17 -42.93 -9.40
N ALA A 557 -33.01 -42.90 -8.08
CA ALA A 557 -31.71 -42.61 -7.46
C ALA A 557 -30.69 -43.74 -7.68
N HIS A 558 -31.14 -45.00 -7.60
CA HIS A 558 -30.29 -46.16 -7.95
C HIS A 558 -29.88 -46.12 -9.42
N HIS A 559 -30.81 -45.84 -10.34
CA HIS A 559 -30.48 -45.67 -11.76
C HIS A 559 -29.47 -44.54 -12.00
N GLY A 560 -29.70 -43.36 -11.41
CA GLY A 560 -28.82 -42.20 -11.53
C GLY A 560 -27.41 -42.45 -10.99
N LEU A 561 -27.29 -43.14 -9.84
CA LEU A 561 -25.98 -43.56 -9.32
C LEU A 561 -25.28 -44.55 -10.26
N GLY A 562 -26.04 -45.50 -10.83
CA GLY A 562 -25.53 -46.45 -11.81
C GLY A 562 -24.88 -45.76 -13.02
N LEU A 563 -25.55 -44.74 -13.56
CA LEU A 563 -25.00 -43.92 -14.65
C LEU A 563 -23.67 -43.25 -14.26
N MET A 564 -23.58 -42.68 -13.05
CA MET A 564 -22.35 -42.01 -12.61
C MET A 564 -21.20 -42.99 -12.40
N LEU A 565 -21.47 -44.15 -11.81
CA LEU A 565 -20.48 -45.20 -11.61
C LEU A 565 -20.00 -45.80 -12.95
N GLN A 566 -20.90 -45.95 -13.93
CA GLN A 566 -20.52 -46.39 -15.27
C GLN A 566 -19.55 -45.39 -15.93
N THR A 567 -19.84 -44.09 -15.87
CA THR A 567 -18.94 -43.04 -16.38
C THR A 567 -17.60 -43.02 -15.64
N LEU A 568 -17.56 -43.43 -14.37
CA LEU A 568 -16.32 -43.56 -13.59
C LEU A 568 -15.57 -44.88 -13.84
N GLY A 569 -16.08 -45.78 -14.68
CA GLY A 569 -15.47 -47.08 -14.98
C GLY A 569 -15.77 -48.17 -13.96
N GLU A 570 -16.65 -47.93 -12.99
CA GLU A 570 -17.01 -48.85 -11.92
C GLU A 570 -18.17 -49.79 -12.34
N ALA A 571 -17.97 -50.52 -13.44
CA ALA A 571 -18.98 -51.36 -14.09
C ALA A 571 -19.68 -52.33 -13.12
N GLY A 572 -18.93 -52.97 -12.22
CA GLY A 572 -19.49 -53.92 -11.25
C GLY A 572 -20.49 -53.29 -10.27
N GLN A 573 -20.21 -52.07 -9.80
CA GLN A 573 -21.13 -51.34 -8.91
C GLN A 573 -22.30 -50.74 -9.70
N ALA A 574 -22.05 -50.24 -10.92
CA ALA A 574 -23.11 -49.77 -11.80
C ALA A 574 -24.16 -50.87 -12.08
N ALA A 575 -23.71 -52.10 -12.36
CA ALA A 575 -24.61 -53.25 -12.54
C ALA A 575 -25.40 -53.62 -11.28
N GLN A 576 -24.86 -53.38 -10.07
CA GLN A 576 -25.62 -53.55 -8.83
C GLN A 576 -26.72 -52.50 -8.71
N CYS A 577 -26.40 -51.23 -8.99
CA CYS A 577 -27.35 -50.13 -8.99
C CYS A 577 -28.50 -50.36 -9.99
N TYR A 578 -28.21 -50.79 -11.22
CA TYR A 578 -29.27 -51.08 -12.21
C TYR A 578 -30.15 -52.27 -11.82
N ARG A 579 -29.57 -53.33 -11.25
CA ARG A 579 -30.36 -54.44 -10.70
C ARG A 579 -31.29 -53.96 -9.60
N ARG A 580 -30.79 -53.13 -8.68
CA ARG A 580 -31.60 -52.59 -7.61
C ARG A 580 -32.72 -51.69 -8.13
N ALA A 581 -32.45 -50.86 -9.13
CA ALA A 581 -33.47 -50.06 -9.80
C ALA A 581 -34.58 -50.94 -10.42
N LEU A 582 -34.23 -52.06 -11.06
CA LEU A 582 -35.19 -53.00 -11.65
C LEU A 582 -35.94 -53.87 -10.63
N GLU A 583 -35.36 -54.12 -9.45
CA GLU A 583 -36.09 -54.75 -8.34
C GLU A 583 -37.19 -53.83 -7.79
N LEU A 584 -36.93 -52.52 -7.79
CA LEU A 584 -37.84 -51.49 -7.29
C LEU A 584 -38.89 -51.07 -8.34
N ASP A 585 -38.47 -50.95 -9.60
CA ASP A 585 -39.35 -50.73 -10.76
C ASP A 585 -39.01 -51.74 -11.87
N PRO A 586 -39.72 -52.88 -11.93
CA PRO A 586 -39.52 -53.89 -12.95
C PRO A 586 -39.68 -53.39 -14.38
N ASN A 587 -40.36 -52.25 -14.62
CA ASN A 587 -40.63 -51.70 -15.94
C ASN A 587 -39.62 -50.63 -16.39
N HIS A 588 -38.57 -50.35 -15.61
CA HIS A 588 -37.55 -49.35 -15.95
C HIS A 588 -36.71 -49.76 -17.17
N ALA A 589 -37.17 -49.38 -18.37
CA ALA A 589 -36.59 -49.81 -19.64
C ALA A 589 -35.11 -49.45 -19.80
N GLU A 590 -34.73 -48.22 -19.42
CA GLU A 590 -33.35 -47.74 -19.53
C GLU A 590 -32.37 -48.53 -18.64
N ALA A 591 -32.70 -48.73 -17.37
CA ALA A 591 -31.89 -49.54 -16.45
C ALA A 591 -31.70 -50.98 -16.95
N ARG A 592 -32.72 -51.57 -17.60
CA ARG A 592 -32.62 -52.91 -18.22
C ARG A 592 -31.62 -52.94 -19.36
N THR A 593 -31.69 -51.96 -20.26
CA THR A 593 -30.76 -51.84 -21.38
C THR A 593 -29.33 -51.64 -20.88
N LEU A 594 -29.13 -50.74 -19.92
CA LEU A 594 -27.81 -50.45 -19.35
C LEU A 594 -27.23 -51.63 -18.57
N LEU A 595 -28.04 -52.39 -17.84
CA LEU A 595 -27.60 -53.62 -17.19
C LEU A 595 -27.12 -54.67 -18.21
N ALA A 596 -27.82 -54.82 -19.35
CA ALA A 596 -27.41 -55.75 -20.41
C ALA A 596 -26.11 -55.33 -21.11
N ILE A 597 -25.78 -54.04 -21.10
CA ILE A 597 -24.51 -53.51 -21.64
C ILE A 597 -23.36 -53.73 -20.64
N VAL A 598 -23.58 -53.43 -19.36
CA VAL A 598 -22.53 -53.45 -18.32
C VAL A 598 -22.26 -54.86 -17.77
N ASP A 599 -23.25 -55.76 -17.83
CA ASP A 599 -23.11 -57.19 -17.49
C ASP A 599 -23.84 -58.07 -18.53
N PRO A 600 -23.23 -58.33 -19.71
CA PRO A 600 -23.90 -59.02 -20.82
C PRO A 600 -24.32 -60.46 -20.51
N GLY A 601 -23.61 -61.12 -19.58
CA GLY A 601 -23.86 -62.51 -19.20
C GLY A 601 -25.06 -62.67 -18.27
N ARG A 602 -25.19 -61.82 -17.24
CA ARG A 602 -26.28 -61.90 -16.26
C ARG A 602 -27.43 -60.95 -16.59
N GLY A 603 -27.17 -59.82 -17.25
CA GLY A 603 -28.16 -58.80 -17.61
C GLY A 603 -29.23 -59.28 -18.59
N LYS A 604 -28.86 -60.06 -19.62
CA LYS A 604 -29.82 -60.67 -20.57
C LYS A 604 -30.76 -61.70 -19.93
N ARG A 605 -30.38 -62.27 -18.78
CA ARG A 605 -31.13 -63.31 -18.06
C ARG A 605 -31.80 -62.79 -16.78
N PHE A 606 -31.66 -61.50 -16.47
CA PHE A 606 -32.18 -60.92 -15.23
C PHE A 606 -33.72 -60.85 -15.28
N LYS A 607 -34.38 -61.59 -14.38
CA LYS A 607 -35.82 -61.49 -14.10
C LYS A 607 -35.99 -60.84 -12.74
N ALA A 608 -36.64 -59.67 -12.71
CA ALA A 608 -37.01 -59.03 -11.44
C ALA A 608 -37.91 -60.00 -10.66
N ARG A 609 -37.54 -60.32 -9.41
CA ARG A 609 -38.41 -61.05 -8.50
C ARG A 609 -39.31 -60.02 -7.80
N PRO A 610 -40.65 -60.12 -7.88
CA PRO A 610 -41.51 -59.16 -7.19
C PRO A 610 -41.29 -59.24 -5.68
N GLN A 611 -41.02 -58.10 -5.04
CA GLN A 611 -41.17 -57.98 -3.58
C GLN A 611 -42.67 -57.92 -3.28
N VAL A 612 -43.19 -58.95 -2.61
CA VAL A 612 -44.55 -58.91 -2.03
C VAL A 612 -44.52 -57.89 -0.90
N GLY A 613 -45.05 -56.69 -1.14
CA GLY A 613 -45.23 -55.68 -0.11
C GLY A 613 -46.35 -56.11 0.84
N ALA A 614 -46.03 -56.16 2.14
CA ALA A 614 -47.06 -56.10 3.17
C ALA A 614 -47.81 -54.79 2.99
N ALA A 615 -49.09 -54.87 2.63
CA ALA A 615 -49.98 -53.72 2.51
C ALA A 615 -50.06 -53.00 3.87
N ALA A 616 -49.37 -51.87 4.00
CA ALA A 616 -49.67 -50.90 5.04
C ALA A 616 -51.04 -50.30 4.69
N ARG A 617 -52.07 -50.71 5.42
CA ARG A 617 -53.36 -50.02 5.44
C ARG A 617 -53.09 -48.55 5.82
N GLU A 618 -53.50 -47.61 4.98
CA GLU A 618 -53.57 -46.20 5.37
C GLU A 618 -54.52 -46.06 6.58
N PRO A 619 -54.13 -45.40 7.67
CA PRO A 619 -55.09 -44.96 8.67
C PRO A 619 -55.85 -43.74 8.12
N SER A 620 -57.18 -43.81 8.13
CA SER A 620 -58.05 -42.70 7.76
C SER A 620 -57.75 -41.43 8.61
N PRO A 621 -57.81 -40.21 8.04
CA PRO A 621 -57.59 -38.98 8.79
C PRO A 621 -58.73 -38.67 9.78
N PRO A 622 -58.47 -37.99 10.92
CA PRO A 622 -59.45 -37.79 12.01
C PRO A 622 -60.63 -36.85 11.72
N TRP A 623 -60.84 -36.42 10.48
CA TRP A 623 -61.85 -35.40 10.13
C TRP A 623 -62.81 -35.81 9.00
N ALA A 624 -62.89 -37.10 8.65
CA ALA A 624 -63.90 -37.58 7.72
C ALA A 624 -65.31 -37.50 8.34
N VAL A 625 -66.05 -36.44 8.01
CA VAL A 625 -67.49 -36.29 8.28
C VAL A 625 -68.26 -37.22 7.33
N PRO A 626 -69.19 -38.07 7.82
CA PRO A 626 -69.99 -38.94 6.95
C PRO A 626 -70.99 -38.11 6.12
N PRO A 627 -71.34 -38.54 4.89
CA PRO A 627 -72.38 -37.88 4.11
C PRO A 627 -73.75 -38.04 4.76
N SER A 628 -74.48 -36.94 4.87
CA SER A 628 -75.87 -36.89 5.31
C SER A 628 -76.79 -37.67 4.37
N GLU A 629 -77.58 -38.59 4.93
CA GLU A 629 -78.66 -39.30 4.25
C GLU A 629 -79.75 -38.33 3.77
N THR A 630 -79.86 -38.11 2.46
CA THR A 630 -81.05 -37.51 1.86
C THR A 630 -82.11 -38.60 1.68
N GLY A 631 -82.96 -38.79 2.69
CA GLY A 631 -84.23 -39.49 2.55
C GLY A 631 -85.32 -38.51 2.14
N ALA A 632 -85.72 -38.52 0.87
CA ALA A 632 -87.02 -37.99 0.44
C ALA A 632 -87.99 -39.18 0.25
N PRO A 633 -89.23 -39.11 0.76
CA PRO A 633 -90.17 -40.24 0.77
C PRO A 633 -90.86 -40.42 -0.58
N ARG A 634 -91.34 -41.64 -0.82
CA ARG A 634 -92.21 -41.99 -1.97
C ARG A 634 -93.59 -41.34 -1.84
N LEU A 635 -94.15 -41.04 -3.01
CA LEU A 635 -95.53 -40.60 -3.29
C LEU A 635 -96.61 -41.34 -2.49
N ASN A 636 -97.66 -40.58 -2.13
CA ASN A 636 -98.93 -40.72 -2.83
C ASN A 636 -99.14 -39.50 -3.72
#